data_AF-A0A316Z8M1-F1
#
_entry.id   AF-A0A316Z8M1-F1
#
_cell.length_a   1.000
_cell.length_b   1.000
_cell.length_c   1.000
_cell.angle_alpha   90.00
_cell.angle_beta   90.00
_cell.angle_gamma   90.00
#
_symmetry.space_group_name_H-M   'P 1'
#
loop_
_entity.id
_entity.type
_entity.pdbx_description
1 polymer ?
#
loop_
_entity_poly.entity_id
_entity_poly.type
_entity_poly.pdbx_seq_one_letter_code
_entity_poly.pdbx_strand_id
1 'polypeptide(L)'
;MAVHVFLRPRVSASPFLALWRSSPEAVTLTLVPLLLGFSSPIWRNTILALLGGFAAYRFSNLSSQAHPSPASSSGLSAPGNESDDAGETPLITRYLEHYGPSVDALKERNARHLDLVRQRAEDRLFFDSAERPAVHRLRYTGLLDQASQHRQPVGGTVDMSGVRAKGDSD
;
A
#
# COMPACT_ATOMS: atom_id res chain seq x y z
N MET A 1 23.93 -31.96 51.13
CA MET A 1 25.11 -31.61 51.94
C MET A 1 26.36 -31.87 51.10
N ALA A 2 27.06 -30.78 50.76
CA ALA A 2 28.52 -30.60 50.77
C ALA A 2 29.38 -31.84 51.19
N VAL A 3 30.56 -32.18 50.63
CA VAL A 3 31.58 -31.37 49.92
C VAL A 3 32.88 -32.22 49.68
N HIS A 4 33.76 -31.77 48.76
CA HIS A 4 35.23 -32.03 48.61
C HIS A 4 35.71 -33.41 48.09
N VAL A 5 36.81 -33.62 47.33
CA VAL A 5 37.99 -32.83 46.87
C VAL A 5 38.69 -33.64 45.75
N PHE A 6 38.91 -33.08 44.56
CA PHE A 6 40.21 -32.64 43.96
C PHE A 6 41.43 -33.57 44.06
N LEU A 7 41.83 -34.21 42.94
CA LEU A 7 43.22 -34.59 42.62
C LEU A 7 43.44 -34.68 41.09
N ARG A 8 44.32 -33.81 40.58
CA ARG A 8 45.05 -33.89 39.28
C ARG A 8 46.30 -34.77 39.47
N PRO A 9 47.18 -34.99 38.46
CA PRO A 9 47.04 -35.48 37.08
C PRO A 9 48.04 -36.65 36.81
N ARG A 10 47.98 -37.34 35.65
CA ARG A 10 49.15 -38.11 35.16
C ARG A 10 49.35 -37.92 33.66
N VAL A 11 50.54 -37.44 33.36
CA VAL A 11 51.13 -37.16 32.05
C VAL A 11 51.47 -38.47 31.34
N SER A 12 51.17 -38.54 30.04
CA SER A 12 51.82 -39.47 29.11
C SER A 12 52.10 -38.69 27.82
N ALA A 13 53.38 -38.39 27.62
CA ALA A 13 53.93 -37.68 26.47
C ALA A 13 54.36 -38.67 25.38
N SER A 14 54.09 -38.36 24.11
CA SER A 14 54.90 -38.65 22.90
C SER A 14 54.06 -38.49 21.62
N PRO A 15 54.62 -38.31 20.42
CA PRO A 15 55.75 -37.48 20.00
C PRO A 15 55.37 -36.71 18.71
N PHE A 16 54.77 -35.53 18.80
CA PHE A 16 54.25 -34.79 17.63
C PHE A 16 55.24 -33.77 17.03
N LEU A 17 56.53 -33.82 17.38
CA LEU A 17 57.51 -32.82 16.96
C LEU A 17 58.85 -33.43 16.56
N ALA A 18 58.96 -33.97 15.35
CA ALA A 18 60.27 -34.25 14.77
C ALA A 18 60.32 -34.31 13.23
N LEU A 19 59.39 -33.71 12.48
CA LEU A 19 59.51 -33.75 11.01
C LEU A 19 58.76 -32.63 10.28
N TRP A 20 59.22 -31.38 10.40
CA TRP A 20 59.43 -30.48 9.25
C TRP A 20 59.81 -29.07 9.73
N ARG A 21 61.11 -28.84 9.85
CA ARG A 21 61.71 -27.50 9.91
C ARG A 21 62.29 -27.21 8.52
N SER A 22 61.54 -26.55 7.64
CA SER A 22 62.03 -25.55 6.67
C SER A 22 60.95 -25.19 5.63
N SER A 23 60.34 -24.01 5.75
CA SER A 23 60.35 -23.01 4.67
C SER A 23 59.66 -21.73 5.16
N PRO A 24 60.39 -20.61 5.33
CA PRO A 24 59.78 -19.28 5.31
C PRO A 24 59.53 -18.87 3.84
N GLU A 25 58.87 -17.74 3.60
CA GLU A 25 58.65 -17.12 2.27
C GLU A 25 57.42 -17.60 1.48
N ALA A 26 56.21 -17.22 1.92
CA ALA A 26 55.11 -16.86 1.02
C ALA A 26 53.95 -16.19 1.79
N VAL A 27 54.27 -15.22 2.63
CA VAL A 27 53.28 -14.21 3.07
C VAL A 27 53.52 -12.98 2.19
N THR A 28 53.07 -13.07 0.94
CA THR A 28 52.92 -11.90 0.08
C THR A 28 51.46 -11.49 0.08
N LEU A 29 51.18 -10.50 0.93
CA LEU A 29 50.10 -9.55 0.79
C LEU A 29 50.05 -9.04 -0.66
N THR A 30 49.14 -9.57 -1.48
CA THR A 30 48.67 -8.86 -2.69
C THR A 30 47.35 -8.20 -2.36
N LEU A 31 47.46 -7.07 -1.66
CA LEU A 31 46.44 -6.03 -1.63
C LEU A 31 46.45 -5.37 -3.02
N VAL A 32 45.71 -5.94 -3.98
CA VAL A 32 45.42 -5.29 -5.27
C VAL A 32 43.90 -5.22 -5.48
N PRO A 33 43.16 -4.44 -4.70
CA PRO A 33 42.05 -3.71 -5.26
C PRO A 33 42.64 -2.47 -5.97
N LEU A 34 42.24 -2.21 -7.22
CA LEU A 34 42.32 -0.90 -7.95
C LEU A 34 42.97 -0.90 -9.34
N LEU A 35 43.34 -2.02 -9.96
CA LEU A 35 43.71 -2.05 -11.39
C LEU A 35 43.12 -3.24 -12.18
N LEU A 36 41.93 -3.71 -11.82
CA LEU A 36 41.10 -4.48 -12.77
C LEU A 36 40.56 -3.50 -13.80
N GLY A 37 41.33 -3.25 -14.86
CA GLY A 37 40.89 -2.43 -15.97
C GLY A 37 39.53 -2.90 -16.52
N PHE A 38 38.83 -2.00 -17.20
CA PHE A 38 37.50 -2.23 -17.79
C PHE A 38 37.44 -3.43 -18.77
N SER A 39 38.59 -4.01 -19.11
CA SER A 39 38.75 -5.20 -19.97
C SER A 39 38.78 -6.54 -19.20
N SER A 40 38.58 -6.54 -17.88
CA SER A 40 38.46 -7.79 -17.12
C SER A 40 37.22 -8.61 -17.55
N PRO A 41 37.26 -9.95 -17.55
CA PRO A 41 36.11 -10.80 -17.88
C PRO A 41 34.83 -10.43 -17.10
N ILE A 42 34.97 -9.94 -15.86
CA ILE A 42 33.81 -9.52 -15.06
C ILE A 42 33.12 -8.29 -15.66
N TRP A 43 33.89 -7.30 -16.14
CA TRP A 43 33.35 -6.09 -16.79
C TRP A 43 32.81 -6.38 -18.18
N ARG A 44 33.48 -7.24 -18.95
CA ARG A 44 32.97 -7.70 -20.25
C ARG A 44 31.61 -8.39 -20.10
N ASN A 45 31.49 -9.30 -19.13
CA ASN A 45 30.24 -10.02 -18.91
C ASN A 45 29.13 -9.12 -18.38
N THR A 46 29.42 -8.15 -17.51
CA THR A 46 28.40 -7.20 -17.02
C THR A 46 27.93 -6.24 -18.11
N ILE A 47 28.82 -5.75 -18.98
CA ILE A 47 28.46 -4.91 -20.14
C ILE A 47 27.63 -5.71 -21.14
N LEU A 48 28.02 -6.94 -21.45
CA LEU A 48 27.25 -7.81 -22.35
C LEU A 48 25.89 -8.18 -21.74
N ALA A 49 25.80 -8.41 -20.44
CA ALA A 49 24.54 -8.65 -19.75
C ALA A 49 23.63 -7.41 -19.77
N LEU A 50 24.18 -6.21 -19.54
CA LEU A 50 23.45 -4.96 -19.63
C LEU A 50 22.99 -4.66 -21.06
N LEU A 51 23.88 -4.82 -22.05
CA LEU A 51 23.57 -4.56 -23.46
C LEU A 51 22.58 -5.59 -24.01
N GLY A 52 22.75 -6.87 -23.64
CA GLY A 52 21.83 -7.95 -23.99
C GLY A 52 20.46 -7.75 -23.33
N GLY A 53 20.41 -7.39 -22.05
CA GLY A 53 19.18 -7.04 -21.35
C GLY A 53 18.50 -5.80 -21.94
N PHE A 54 19.27 -4.77 -22.30
CA PHE A 54 18.75 -3.56 -22.94
C PHE A 54 18.23 -3.84 -24.37
N ALA A 55 18.93 -4.67 -25.14
CA ALA A 55 18.50 -5.09 -26.47
C ALA A 55 17.22 -5.94 -26.38
N ALA A 56 17.15 -6.89 -25.45
CA ALA A 56 15.94 -7.69 -25.20
C ALA A 56 14.76 -6.80 -24.74
N TYR A 57 15.01 -5.83 -23.85
CA TYR A 57 14.01 -4.84 -23.45
C TYR A 57 13.54 -3.98 -24.62
N ARG A 58 14.46 -3.51 -25.47
CA ARG A 58 14.10 -2.72 -26.66
C ARG A 58 13.33 -3.55 -27.68
N PHE A 59 13.74 -4.79 -27.94
CA PHE A 59 13.07 -5.70 -28.87
C PHE A 59 11.67 -6.08 -28.35
N SER A 60 11.53 -6.29 -27.05
CA SER A 60 10.23 -6.51 -26.41
C SER A 60 9.30 -5.30 -26.55
N ASN A 61 9.82 -4.06 -26.54
CA ASN A 61 9.02 -2.85 -26.75
C ASN A 61 8.65 -2.61 -28.22
N LEU A 62 9.50 -3.03 -29.16
CA LEU A 62 9.23 -2.95 -30.60
C LEU A 62 8.12 -3.92 -31.03
N SER A 63 7.99 -5.05 -30.34
CA SER A 63 6.95 -6.07 -30.59
C SER A 63 5.59 -5.67 -30.01
N SER A 64 5.49 -4.54 -29.30
CA SER A 64 4.27 -4.07 -28.64
C SER A 64 3.28 -3.31 -29.54
N GLN A 65 3.44 -3.35 -30.87
CA GLN A 65 2.48 -2.72 -31.76
C GLN A 65 1.21 -3.57 -31.87
N ALA A 66 0.21 -3.16 -31.07
CA ALA A 66 -1.23 -3.17 -31.35
C ALA A 66 -2.03 -3.61 -30.11
N HIS A 67 -2.06 -2.75 -29.08
CA HIS A 67 -3.24 -2.70 -28.23
C HIS A 67 -3.82 -1.29 -28.38
N PRO A 68 -4.99 -1.11 -29.02
CA PRO A 68 -5.66 0.18 -29.01
C PRO A 68 -5.94 0.53 -27.55
N SER A 69 -5.26 1.57 -27.06
CA SER A 69 -5.39 2.03 -25.69
C SER A 69 -6.87 2.25 -25.33
N PRO A 70 -7.38 1.65 -24.24
CA PRO A 70 -8.72 1.96 -23.73
C PRO A 70 -8.86 3.41 -23.29
N ALA A 71 -7.74 4.13 -23.12
CA ALA A 71 -7.71 5.54 -22.78
C ALA A 71 -8.04 6.49 -23.95
N SER A 72 -8.15 6.00 -25.20
CA SER A 72 -8.43 6.84 -26.37
C SER A 72 -9.86 6.71 -26.91
N SER A 73 -10.72 5.89 -26.32
CA SER A 73 -12.14 5.84 -26.70
C SER A 73 -12.98 6.68 -25.73
N SER A 74 -13.42 7.83 -26.24
CA SER A 74 -14.63 8.50 -25.81
C SER A 74 -15.77 7.49 -25.55
N GLY A 75 -16.06 7.21 -24.29
CA GLY A 75 -17.41 6.90 -23.76
C GLY A 75 -18.22 5.71 -24.30
N LEU A 76 -17.77 4.95 -25.30
CA LEU A 76 -18.50 3.78 -25.80
C LEU A 76 -17.57 2.58 -25.89
N SER A 77 -17.46 1.84 -24.79
CA SER A 77 -17.09 0.43 -24.84
C SER A 77 -18.19 -0.29 -25.62
N ALA A 78 -17.96 -0.60 -26.89
CA ALA A 78 -18.84 -1.44 -27.66
C ALA A 78 -18.89 -2.84 -27.00
N PRO A 79 -20.08 -3.34 -26.60
CA PRO A 79 -20.21 -4.70 -26.10
C PRO A 79 -19.98 -5.64 -27.28
N GLY A 80 -18.88 -6.39 -27.25
CA GLY A 80 -18.51 -7.33 -28.32
C GLY A 80 -17.03 -7.32 -28.73
N ASN A 81 -16.16 -6.50 -28.11
CA ASN A 81 -14.72 -6.66 -28.32
C ASN A 81 -14.17 -7.81 -27.45
N GLU A 82 -14.61 -9.01 -27.78
CA GLU A 82 -13.97 -10.27 -27.42
C GLU A 82 -12.75 -10.37 -28.34
N SER A 83 -11.70 -9.65 -28.00
CA SER A 83 -10.46 -9.72 -28.75
C SER A 83 -9.79 -11.06 -28.43
N ASP A 84 -10.20 -12.09 -29.17
CA ASP A 84 -9.37 -13.24 -29.54
C ASP A 84 -8.16 -12.72 -30.35
N ASP A 85 -7.32 -11.91 -29.71
CA ASP A 85 -6.10 -11.40 -30.30
C ASP A 85 -5.07 -12.52 -30.18
N ALA A 86 -5.06 -13.40 -31.19
CA ALA A 86 -3.96 -14.29 -31.51
C ALA A 86 -2.69 -13.53 -31.98
N GLY A 87 -2.47 -12.31 -31.47
CA GLY A 87 -1.25 -11.54 -31.56
C GLY A 87 -0.60 -11.56 -30.19
N GLU A 88 0.62 -12.08 -30.11
CA GLU A 88 1.34 -12.32 -28.85
C GLU A 88 1.35 -11.08 -27.94
N THR A 89 0.52 -11.10 -26.89
CA THR A 89 0.62 -10.13 -25.79
C THR A 89 2.07 -10.08 -25.30
N PRO A 90 2.66 -8.89 -25.07
CA PRO A 90 4.04 -8.79 -24.65
C PRO A 90 4.26 -9.57 -23.34
N LEU A 91 5.44 -10.22 -23.22
CA LEU A 91 5.75 -11.16 -22.13
C LEU A 91 5.49 -10.59 -20.73
N ILE A 92 5.74 -9.29 -20.54
CA ILE A 92 5.51 -8.60 -19.26
C ILE A 92 4.01 -8.52 -18.96
N THR A 93 3.18 -8.15 -19.94
CA THR A 93 1.72 -8.08 -19.77
C THR A 93 1.13 -9.45 -19.49
N ARG A 94 1.55 -10.48 -20.22
CA ARG A 94 1.12 -11.87 -19.94
C ARG A 94 1.50 -12.32 -18.53
N TYR A 95 2.69 -11.96 -18.05
CA TYR A 95 3.12 -12.25 -16.69
C TYR A 95 2.25 -11.54 -15.66
N LEU A 96 1.93 -10.26 -15.89
CA LEU A 96 1.05 -9.47 -15.03
C LEU A 96 -0.38 -10.01 -15.01
N GLU A 97 -0.92 -10.41 -16.16
CA GLU A 97 -2.25 -11.03 -16.28
C GLU A 97 -2.33 -12.36 -15.54
N HIS A 98 -1.26 -13.16 -15.59
CA HIS A 98 -1.22 -14.46 -14.93
C HIS A 98 -1.36 -14.36 -13.39
N TYR A 99 -0.76 -13.34 -12.79
CA TYR A 99 -0.82 -13.10 -11.34
C TYR A 99 -1.86 -12.06 -10.92
N GLY A 100 -2.49 -11.40 -11.88
CA GLY A 100 -3.50 -10.38 -11.66
C GLY A 100 -4.88 -10.97 -11.31
N PRO A 101 -5.77 -10.17 -10.72
CA PRO A 101 -7.18 -10.55 -10.61
C PRO A 101 -7.80 -10.66 -12.00
N SER A 102 -8.79 -11.56 -12.15
CA SER A 102 -9.52 -11.71 -13.42
C SER A 102 -10.27 -10.43 -13.80
N VAL A 103 -10.47 -10.23 -15.10
CA VAL A 103 -11.21 -9.08 -15.64
C VAL A 103 -12.63 -9.03 -15.05
N ASP A 104 -13.28 -10.18 -14.87
CA ASP A 104 -14.62 -10.24 -14.30
C ASP A 104 -14.67 -9.84 -12.82
N ALA A 105 -13.66 -10.24 -12.03
CA ALA A 105 -13.54 -9.80 -10.65
C ALA A 105 -13.34 -8.27 -10.54
N LEU A 106 -12.62 -7.67 -11.50
CA LEU A 106 -12.46 -6.22 -11.58
C LEU A 106 -13.76 -5.52 -11.97
N LYS A 107 -14.50 -6.06 -12.95
CA LYS A 107 -15.83 -5.53 -13.36
C LYS A 107 -16.80 -5.55 -12.19
N GLU A 108 -16.89 -6.67 -11.47
CA GLU A 108 -17.75 -6.81 -10.29
C GLU A 108 -17.36 -5.82 -9.18
N ARG A 109 -16.06 -5.66 -8.91
CA ARG A 109 -15.57 -4.69 -7.92
C ARG A 109 -15.90 -3.24 -8.31
N ASN A 110 -15.76 -2.91 -9.59
CA ASN A 110 -16.09 -1.59 -10.12
C ASN A 110 -17.60 -1.32 -10.03
N ALA A 111 -18.44 -2.31 -10.37
CA ALA A 111 -19.89 -2.21 -10.22
C ALA A 111 -20.30 -1.94 -8.77
N ARG A 112 -19.78 -2.73 -7.82
CA ARG A 112 -20.01 -2.50 -6.39
C ARG A 112 -19.55 -1.13 -5.93
N HIS A 113 -18.43 -0.62 -6.46
CA HIS A 113 -17.96 0.71 -6.10
C HIS A 113 -18.91 1.80 -6.59
N LEU A 114 -19.44 1.68 -7.82
CA LEU A 114 -20.43 2.60 -8.35
C LEU A 114 -21.72 2.60 -7.51
N ASP A 115 -22.19 1.42 -7.07
CA ASP A 115 -23.35 1.31 -6.20
C ASP A 115 -23.14 2.02 -4.85
N LEU A 116 -21.97 1.84 -4.23
CA LEU A 116 -21.62 2.52 -2.97
C LEU A 116 -21.49 4.03 -3.13
N VAL A 117 -20.95 4.50 -4.26
CA VAL A 117 -20.86 5.93 -4.56
C VAL A 117 -22.25 6.53 -4.77
N ARG A 118 -23.12 5.80 -5.47
CA ARG A 118 -24.52 6.19 -5.66
C ARG A 118 -25.25 6.31 -4.32
N GLN A 119 -25.17 5.31 -3.46
CA GLN A 119 -25.80 5.35 -2.13
C GLN A 119 -25.33 6.55 -1.31
N ARG A 120 -24.02 6.83 -1.29
CA ARG A 120 -23.48 8.02 -0.61
C ARG A 120 -23.99 9.33 -1.19
N ALA A 121 -24.19 9.40 -2.50
CA ALA A 121 -24.74 10.59 -3.15
C ALA A 121 -26.22 10.77 -2.80
N GLU A 122 -27.00 9.68 -2.75
CA GLU A 122 -28.40 9.68 -2.32
C GLU A 122 -28.54 10.10 -0.85
N ASP A 123 -27.72 9.55 0.05
CA ASP A 123 -27.69 9.94 1.47
C ASP A 123 -27.36 11.42 1.62
N ARG A 124 -26.36 11.90 0.86
CA ARG A 124 -25.98 13.32 0.88
C ARG A 124 -27.13 14.21 0.43
N LEU A 125 -27.83 13.84 -0.65
CA LEU A 125 -28.99 14.60 -1.14
C LEU A 125 -30.11 14.60 -0.09
N PHE A 126 -30.36 13.46 0.56
CA PHE A 126 -31.36 13.36 1.61
C PHE A 126 -31.08 14.35 2.76
N PHE A 127 -29.85 14.40 3.26
CA PHE A 127 -29.47 15.33 4.33
C PHE A 127 -29.40 16.79 3.88
N ASP A 128 -29.07 17.06 2.62
CA ASP A 128 -29.03 18.43 2.09
C ASP A 128 -30.43 18.99 1.85
N SER A 129 -31.39 18.13 1.49
CA SER A 129 -32.81 18.50 1.35
C SER A 129 -33.54 18.68 2.69
N ALA A 130 -32.98 18.15 3.77
CA ALA A 130 -33.57 18.26 5.10
C ALA A 130 -33.37 19.69 5.65
N GLU A 131 -34.47 20.40 5.90
CA GLU A 131 -34.40 21.69 6.57
C GLU A 131 -33.87 21.50 8.00
N ARG A 132 -32.81 22.24 8.35
CA ARG A 132 -32.33 22.27 9.73
C ARG A 132 -33.44 22.86 10.61
N PRO A 133 -33.76 22.25 11.76
CA PRO A 133 -34.72 22.86 12.67
C PRO A 133 -34.24 24.27 13.05
N ALA A 134 -35.16 25.24 13.06
CA ALA A 134 -34.83 26.62 13.39
C ALA A 134 -34.24 26.71 14.81
N VAL A 135 -32.96 27.07 14.90
CA VAL A 135 -32.28 27.27 16.20
C VAL A 135 -32.27 28.75 16.54
N HIS A 136 -33.08 29.13 17.53
CA HIS A 136 -33.02 30.48 18.09
C HIS A 136 -32.00 30.54 19.22
N ARG A 137 -30.99 31.41 19.09
CA ARG A 137 -30.01 31.67 20.14
C ARG A 137 -30.56 32.70 21.12
N LEU A 138 -30.93 32.25 22.30
CA LEU A 138 -31.35 33.12 23.39
C LEU A 138 -30.17 33.35 24.33
N ARG A 139 -29.93 34.61 24.71
CA ARG A 139 -28.91 34.96 25.71
C ARG A 139 -29.28 34.46 27.11
N TYR A 140 -30.57 34.36 27.41
CA TYR A 140 -31.10 33.95 28.71
C TYR A 140 -32.11 32.83 28.51
N THR A 141 -31.67 31.59 28.67
CA THR A 141 -32.53 30.39 28.56
C THR A 141 -33.49 30.25 29.73
N GLY A 142 -33.17 30.82 30.90
CA GLY A 142 -34.04 30.82 32.08
C GLY A 142 -35.36 31.56 31.89
N LEU A 143 -35.50 32.40 30.87
CA LEU A 143 -36.77 33.05 30.53
C LEU A 143 -37.84 32.07 30.04
N LEU A 144 -37.44 30.89 29.54
CA LEU A 144 -38.37 29.88 29.04
C LEU A 144 -39.18 29.21 30.17
N ASP A 145 -38.61 29.16 31.37
CA ASP A 145 -39.21 28.50 32.55
C ASP A 145 -39.87 29.51 33.53
N GLN A 146 -39.58 30.80 33.37
CA GLN A 146 -40.01 31.86 34.31
C GLN A 146 -41.45 32.38 34.08
N ALA A 147 -42.33 31.62 33.43
CA ALA A 147 -43.70 32.05 33.21
C ALA A 147 -44.52 31.97 34.52
N SER A 148 -44.88 33.13 35.09
CA SER A 148 -45.88 33.18 36.16
C SER A 148 -47.24 32.72 35.61
N GLN A 149 -47.86 31.74 36.27
CA GLN A 149 -49.20 31.24 35.92
C GLN A 149 -50.31 32.27 36.22
N HIS A 150 -50.02 33.28 37.03
CA HIS A 150 -51.00 34.29 37.45
C HIS A 150 -50.76 35.61 36.72
N ARG A 151 -51.87 36.25 36.27
CA ARG A 151 -51.91 37.56 35.57
C ARG A 151 -51.30 37.59 34.16
N GLN A 152 -51.38 36.50 33.41
CA GLN A 152 -51.04 36.50 31.98
C GLN A 152 -52.22 37.08 31.17
N PRO A 153 -51.98 38.02 30.24
CA PRO A 153 -53.02 38.47 29.33
C PRO A 153 -53.43 37.32 28.40
N VAL A 154 -54.73 37.25 28.08
CA VAL A 154 -55.26 36.21 27.19
C VAL A 154 -54.61 36.36 25.81
N GLY A 155 -53.95 35.30 25.33
CA GLY A 155 -53.23 35.28 24.05
C GLY A 155 -51.83 35.89 24.06
N GLY A 156 -51.30 36.33 25.22
CA GLY A 156 -49.94 36.86 25.31
C GLY A 156 -48.84 35.81 25.50
N THR A 157 -49.21 34.60 25.91
CA THR A 157 -48.27 33.49 26.12
C THR A 157 -48.25 32.55 24.92
N VAL A 158 -47.06 32.28 24.39
CA VAL A 158 -46.83 31.25 23.37
C VAL A 158 -46.66 29.90 24.06
N ASP A 159 -47.23 28.82 23.49
CA ASP A 159 -46.99 27.47 24.00
C ASP A 159 -45.53 27.07 23.78
N MET A 160 -44.82 26.79 24.88
CA MET A 160 -43.40 26.43 24.88
C MET A 160 -43.17 24.94 25.22
N SER A 161 -44.22 24.12 25.27
CA SER A 161 -44.15 22.72 25.71
C SER A 161 -43.23 21.82 24.86
N GLY A 162 -42.97 22.18 23.60
CA GLY A 162 -42.04 21.49 22.69
C GLY A 162 -40.61 22.07 22.63
N VAL A 163 -40.29 23.13 23.36
CA VAL A 163 -38.99 23.83 23.26
C VAL A 163 -38.00 23.26 24.27
N ARG A 164 -36.85 22.75 23.81
CA ARG A 164 -35.74 22.33 24.68
C ARG A 164 -34.54 23.26 24.55
N ALA A 165 -34.06 23.77 25.69
CA ALA A 165 -32.80 24.49 25.74
C ALA A 165 -31.63 23.51 25.63
N LYS A 166 -30.65 23.83 24.77
CA LYS A 166 -29.40 23.07 24.69
C LYS A 166 -28.50 23.45 25.88
N GLY A 167 -28.11 22.47 26.70
CA GLY A 167 -27.14 22.62 27.79
C GLY A 167 -25.72 22.27 27.36
N ASP A 168 -24.74 22.52 28.24
CA ASP A 168 -23.30 22.20 28.01
C ASP A 168 -22.98 20.70 28.14
N SER A 169 -23.93 19.88 28.60
CA SER A 169 -23.72 18.47 28.96
C SER A 169 -24.06 17.46 27.85
N ASP A 170 -24.53 17.92 26.68
CA ASP A 170 -24.91 17.11 25.49
C ASP A 170 -24.32 17.65 24.18
#